data_AF-A0A7C1AXP6-F1
#
_entry.id   AF-A0A7C1AXP6-F1
#
_cell.length_a   1.000
_cell.length_b   1.000
_cell.length_c   1.000
_cell.angle_alpha   90.00
_cell.angle_beta   90.00
_cell.angle_gamma   90.00
#
_symmetry.space_group_name_H-M   'P 1'
#
loop_
_entity.id
_entity.type
_entity.pdbx_description
1 polymer ?
#
loop_
_entity_poly.entity_id
_entity_poly.type
_entity_poly.pdbx_seq_one_letter_code
_entity_poly.pdbx_strand_id
1 'polypeptide(L)' 'FYVWCPVPDGMSSTEFSMRLLKEAGIVVTPGNGFGDPGEGYVRFALTVSKERTEEAIERMKKLIS' A
#
# COMPACT_ATOMS: atom_id res chain seq x y z
N PHE A 1 -6.39 -13.16 3.88
CA PHE A 1 -5.00 -12.97 4.33
C PHE A 1 -4.57 -11.57 3.98
N TYR A 2 -4.04 -10.82 4.96
CA TYR A 2 -3.66 -9.42 4.81
C TYR A 2 -2.33 -9.19 5.51
N VAL A 3 -1.56 -8.22 5.03
CA VAL A 3 -0.37 -7.72 5.70
C VAL A 3 -0.50 -6.22 5.91
N TRP A 4 -0.03 -5.74 7.06
CA TRP A 4 0.06 -4.34 7.41
C TRP A 4 1.51 -3.90 7.25
N CYS A 5 1.72 -2.82 6.50
CA CYS A 5 3.05 -2.27 6.27
C CYS A 5 3.06 -0.79 6.68
N PRO A 6 4.12 -0.31 7.36
CA PRO A 6 4.28 1.11 7.62
C PRO A 6 4.48 1.86 6.29
N VAL A 7 4.01 3.10 6.22
CA VAL A 7 4.24 3.98 5.07
C VAL A 7 5.61 4.67 5.18
N PRO A 8 6.30 4.93 4.06
CA PRO A 8 7.60 5.59 4.08
C PRO A 8 7.50 7.11 4.32
N ASP A 9 8.64 7.70 4.69
CA ASP A 9 8.91 9.15 4.62
C ASP A 9 7.92 10.08 5.34
N GLY A 10 7.37 9.65 6.48
CA GLY A 10 6.45 10.47 7.26
C GLY A 10 5.15 10.84 6.53
N MET A 11 4.86 10.18 5.41
CA MET A 11 3.58 10.33 4.70
C MET A 11 2.42 9.86 5.59
N SER A 12 1.23 10.38 5.32
CA SER A 12 0.01 9.78 5.87
C SER A 12 -0.36 8.48 5.15
N SER A 13 -1.14 7.64 5.82
CA SER A 13 -1.76 6.43 5.24
C SER A 13 -2.50 6.73 3.94
N THR A 14 -3.21 7.85 3.90
CA THR A 14 -4.02 8.26 2.74
C THR A 14 -3.14 8.75 1.59
N GLU A 15 -2.13 9.58 1.87
CA GLU A 15 -1.20 10.07 0.83
C GLU A 15 -0.47 8.91 0.15
N PHE A 16 0.09 7.99 0.94
CA PHE A 16 0.79 6.85 0.36
C PHE A 16 -0.14 5.96 -0.48
N SER A 17 -1.37 5.70 0.00
CA SER A 17 -2.37 4.95 -0.75
C SER A 17 -2.73 5.62 -2.08
N MET A 18 -2.88 6.94 -2.08
CA MET A 18 -3.18 7.71 -3.29
C MET A 18 -1.99 7.76 -4.26
N ARG A 19 -0.76 7.84 -3.75
CA ARG A 19 0.47 7.78 -4.56
C ARG A 19 0.58 6.44 -5.28
N LEU A 20 0.40 5.33 -4.55
CA LEU A 20 0.38 3.98 -5.12
C LEU A 20 -0.68 3.83 -6.22
N LEU A 21 -1.87 4.38 -6.00
CA LEU A 21 -2.95 4.33 -6.99
C LEU A 21 -2.59 5.12 -8.25
N LYS A 22 -2.16 6.37 -8.09
CA LYS A 22 -1.93 7.29 -9.21
C LYS A 22 -0.70 6.95 -10.03
N GLU A 23 0.39 6.57 -9.36
CA GLU A 23 1.70 6.43 -10.01
C GLU A 23 2.05 4.97 -10.33
N ALA A 24 1.53 4.01 -9.56
CA ALA A 24 1.79 2.57 -9.77
C ALA A 24 0.53 1.78 -10.20
N GLY A 25 -0.66 2.38 -10.17
CA GLY A 25 -1.90 1.67 -10.47
C GLY A 25 -2.21 0.58 -9.45
N ILE A 26 -1.80 0.76 -8.19
CA ILE A 26 -1.98 -0.21 -7.10
C ILE A 26 -3.00 0.36 -6.11
N VAL A 27 -4.08 -0.39 -5.88
CA VAL A 27 -5.08 -0.06 -4.85
C VAL A 27 -4.69 -0.76 -3.54
N VAL A 28 -4.62 0.03 -2.46
CA VAL A 28 -4.43 -0.47 -1.08
C VAL A 28 -5.44 0.19 -0.16
N THR A 29 -5.64 -0.39 1.03
CA THR A 29 -6.50 0.25 2.04
C THR A 29 -5.64 1.14 2.96
N PRO A 30 -5.95 2.44 3.07
CA PRO A 30 -5.26 3.30 4.03
C PRO A 30 -5.60 2.86 5.45
N GLY A 31 -4.59 2.79 6.33
CA GLY A 31 -4.74 2.29 7.69
C GLY A 31 -5.63 3.18 8.57
N ASN A 32 -5.60 4.50 8.37
CA ASN A 32 -6.48 5.43 9.07
C ASN A 32 -7.99 5.24 8.79
N GLY A 33 -8.35 4.52 7.72
CA GLY A 33 -9.71 4.06 7.49
C GLY A 33 -10.20 3.04 8.54
N PHE A 34 -9.31 2.49 9.36
CA PHE A 34 -9.60 1.62 10.49
C PHE A 34 -9.55 2.36 11.85
N GLY A 35 -9.38 3.69 11.84
CA GLY A 35 -9.25 4.54 13.02
C GLY A 35 -7.82 5.05 13.24
N ASP A 36 -7.67 6.00 14.17
CA ASP A 36 -6.41 6.70 14.46
C ASP A 36 -5.20 5.78 14.68
N PRO A 37 -5.32 4.61 15.35
CA PRO A 37 -4.18 3.70 15.52
C PRO A 37 -3.62 3.11 14.22
N GLY A 38 -4.36 3.19 13.12
CA GLY A 38 -3.93 2.72 11.80
C GLY A 38 -3.20 3.76 10.97
N GLU A 39 -3.13 5.02 11.42
CA GLU A 39 -2.37 6.08 10.74
C GLU A 39 -0.88 5.70 10.64
N GLY A 40 -0.24 6.07 9.54
CA GLY A 40 1.12 5.66 9.22
C GLY A 40 1.25 4.21 8.71
N TYR A 41 0.15 3.51 8.46
CA TYR A 41 0.16 2.16 7.85
C TYR A 41 -0.77 2.04 6.65
N VAL A 42 -0.52 1.04 5.81
CA VAL A 42 -1.43 0.56 4.77
C VAL A 42 -1.62 -0.95 4.88
N ARG A 43 -2.77 -1.44 4.42
CA ARG A 43 -3.11 -2.86 4.42
C ARG A 43 -3.16 -3.40 2.99
N PHE A 44 -2.35 -4.43 2.73
CA PHE A 44 -2.34 -5.15 1.45
C PHE A 44 -3.13 -6.46 1.56
N ALA A 45 -3.92 -6.76 0.53
CA ALA A 45 -4.60 -8.04 0.39
C ALA A 45 -3.67 -9.07 -0.26
N LEU A 46 -3.52 -10.23 0.37
CA LEU A 46 -2.78 -11.38 -0.15
C LEU A 46 -3.74 -12.44 -0.71
N THR A 47 -4.95 -12.02 -1.10
CA THR A 47 -6.03 -12.89 -1.60
C THR A 47 -6.09 -12.91 -3.13
N VAL A 48 -5.03 -12.46 -3.79
CA VAL A 48 -4.86 -12.48 -5.25
C VAL A 48 -3.78 -13.50 -5.62
N SER A 49 -3.66 -13.83 -6.91
CA SER A 49 -2.66 -14.79 -7.37
C SER A 49 -1.24 -14.28 -7.11
N LYS A 50 -0.30 -15.21 -7.01
CA LYS A 50 1.12 -14.91 -6.80
C LYS A 50 1.66 -13.98 -7.89
N GLU A 51 1.28 -14.21 -9.14
CA GLU A 51 1.69 -13.42 -10.30
C GLU A 51 1.21 -11.97 -10.18
N ARG A 52 -0.02 -11.75 -9.71
CA ARG A 52 -0.55 -10.40 -9.46
C ARG A 52 0.16 -9.71 -8.30
N THR A 53 0.52 -10.46 -7.25
CA THR A 53 1.31 -9.92 -6.15
C THR A 53 2.72 -9.53 -6.59
N GLU A 54 3.39 -10.38 -7.38
CA GLU A 54 4.72 -10.09 -7.94
C GLU A 54 4.69 -8.87 -8.85
N GLU A 55 3.69 -8.74 -9.72
CA GLU A 55 3.49 -7.56 -10.56
C GLU A 55 3.35 -6.27 -9.73
N ALA A 56 2.55 -6.30 -8.66
CA ALA A 56 2.38 -5.16 -7.77
C ALA A 56 3.70 -4.78 -7.07
N ILE A 57 4.49 -5.77 -6.64
CA ILE A 57 5.81 -5.55 -6.04
C ILE A 57 6.76 -4.87 -7.04
N GLU A 58 6.84 -5.35 -8.28
CA GLU A 58 7.73 -4.78 -9.29
C GLU A 58 7.34 -3.34 -9.68
N ARG A 59 6.04 -3.04 -9.72
CA ARG A 59 5.55 -1.66 -9.91
C ARG A 59 5.90 -0.77 -8.72
N MET A 60 5.75 -1.26 -7.48
CA MET A 60 6.14 -0.53 -6.28
C MET A 60 7.63 -0.25 -6.21
N LYS A 61 8.48 -1.22 -6.57
CA LYS A 61 9.93 -1.03 -6.58
C LYS A 61 10.33 0.17 -7.44
N LYS A 62 9.77 0.29 -8.65
CA LYS A 62 10.04 1.43 -9.55
C LYS A 62 9.62 2.79 -8.98
N LEU A 63 8.68 2.82 -8.04
CA LEU A 63 8.17 4.04 -7.41
C LEU A 63 8.99 4.46 -6.17
N ILE A 64 9.56 3.48 -5.46
CA ILE A 64 10.21 3.68 -4.14
C ILE A 64 11.74 3.56 -4.23
N SER A 65 12.30 3.16 -5.39
CA SER A 65 13.75 3.09 -5.63
C SER A 65 14.38 4.46 -5.86
#